data_AF-Q28627-F1
#
_entry.id   AF-Q28627-F1
#
_cell.length_a   1.000
_cell.length_b   1.000
_cell.length_c   1.000
_cell.angle_alpha   90.00
_cell.angle_beta   90.00
_cell.angle_gamma   90.00
#
_symmetry.space_group_name_H-M   'P 1'
#
loop_
_entity.id
_entity.type
_entity.pdbx_description
1 polymer ?
#
loop_
_entity_poly.entity_id
_entity_poly.type
_entity_poly.pdbx_seq_one_letter_code
_entity_poly.pdbx_strand_id
1 'polypeptide(L)' 'VSGLPISLPNHAKNCVKMGLDMCEAIKKVRDATGVDINMRVGVHSGNVLCGVIGLQK' A
#
# COMPACT_ATOMS: atom_id res chain seq x y z
N VAL A 1 4.97 1.86 0.32
CA VAL A 1 5.65 2.57 1.43
C VAL A 1 5.27 4.04 1.36
N SER A 2 5.21 4.75 2.50
CA SER A 2 4.94 6.20 2.54
C SER A 2 6.07 6.88 3.30
N GLY A 3 6.52 8.05 2.82
CA GLY A 3 7.63 8.80 3.43
C GLY A 3 9.03 8.47 2.90
N LEU A 4 9.13 7.94 1.67
CA LEU A 4 10.40 7.77 0.95
C LEU A 4 10.34 8.40 -0.45
N PRO A 5 11.46 8.95 -0.97
CA PRO A 5 12.76 9.08 -0.30
C PRO A 5 12.81 10.23 0.73
N ILE A 6 11.82 11.13 0.69
CA ILE A 6 11.73 12.29 1.57
C ILE A 6 10.79 11.96 2.74
N SER A 7 11.26 12.21 3.96
CA SER A 7 10.48 12.00 5.18
C SER A 7 9.19 12.82 5.15
N LEU A 8 8.09 12.16 5.52
CA LEU A 8 6.77 12.76 5.54
C LEU A 8 6.14 12.55 6.92
N PRO A 9 5.91 13.60 7.73
CA PRO A 9 5.39 13.44 9.09
C PRO A 9 4.05 12.69 9.18
N ASN A 10 3.22 12.79 8.14
CA ASN A 10 1.92 12.13 8.06
C ASN A 10 1.94 10.79 7.28
N HIS A 11 3.12 10.16 7.11
CA HIS A 11 3.26 8.93 6.32
C HIS A 11 2.32 7.81 6.79
N ALA A 12 2.14 7.63 8.10
CA ALA A 12 1.29 6.59 8.66
C ALA A 12 -0.18 6.83 8.31
N LYS A 13 -0.66 8.08 8.44
CA LYS A 13 -2.04 8.46 8.08
C LYS A 13 -2.29 8.23 6.59
N ASN A 14 -1.34 8.63 5.74
CA ASN A 14 -1.45 8.43 4.30
C ASN A 14 -1.47 6.94 3.92
N CYS A 15 -0.62 6.12 4.56
CA CYS A 15 -0.62 4.67 4.38
C CYS A 15 -1.94 4.02 4.79
N VAL A 16 -2.52 4.40 5.94
CA VAL A 16 -3.81 3.87 6.39
C VAL A 16 -4.94 4.30 5.45
N LYS A 17 -4.96 5.58 5.03
CA LYS A 17 -5.96 6.07 4.08
C LYS A 17 -5.92 5.28 2.77
N MET A 18 -4.74 5.08 2.20
CA MET A 18 -4.56 4.26 1.01
C MET A 18 -5.07 2.83 1.22
N GLY A 19 -4.82 2.22 2.39
CA GLY A 19 -5.35 0.89 2.70
C GLY A 19 -6.88 0.83 2.74
N LEU A 20 -7.54 1.86 3.26
CA LEU A 20 -9.01 1.98 3.22
C LEU A 20 -9.51 2.13 1.78
N ASP A 21 -8.84 2.97 0.98
CA ASP A 21 -9.18 3.19 -0.44
C ASP A 21 -9.04 1.89 -1.25
N MET A 22 -8.03 1.05 -0.95
CA MET A 22 -7.88 -0.28 -1.57
C MET A 22 -9.02 -1.23 -1.19
N CYS A 23 -9.45 -1.24 0.07
CA CYS A 23 -10.61 -2.02 0.52
C CYS A 23 -11.92 -1.53 -0.12
N GLU A 24 -12.03 -0.26 -0.50
CA GLU A 24 -13.16 0.22 -1.29
C GLU A 24 -13.03 -0.18 -2.77
N ALA A 25 -11.83 -0.07 -3.33
CA ALA A 25 -11.55 -0.44 -4.71
C ALA A 25 -11.85 -1.93 -4.98
N ILE A 26 -11.50 -2.83 -4.05
CA ILE A 26 -11.77 -4.27 -4.23
C ILE A 26 -13.27 -4.57 -4.29
N LYS A 27 -14.12 -3.80 -3.60
CA LYS A 27 -15.59 -3.91 -3.72
C LYS A 27 -16.04 -3.53 -5.13
N LYS A 28 -15.51 -2.42 -5.68
CA LYS A 28 -15.82 -2.00 -7.06
C LYS A 28 -15.40 -3.05 -8.09
N VAL A 29 -14.25 -3.70 -7.89
CA VAL A 29 -13.80 -4.79 -8.78
C VAL A 29 -14.71 -6.02 -8.65
N ARG A 30 -15.11 -6.38 -7.43
CA ARG A 30 -16.08 -7.47 -7.20
C ARG A 30 -17.39 -7.20 -7.94
N ASP A 31 -17.93 -6.00 -7.80
CA ASP A 31 -19.20 -5.61 -8.43
C ASP A 31 -19.10 -5.60 -9.97
N ALA A 32 -17.97 -5.14 -10.51
CA ALA A 32 -17.76 -5.06 -11.96
C ALA A 32 -17.47 -6.42 -12.62
N THR A 33 -16.88 -7.37 -11.89
CA THR A 33 -16.44 -8.66 -12.45
C THR A 33 -17.34 -9.83 -12.05
N GLY A 34 -18.17 -9.67 -11.01
CA GLY A 34 -18.99 -10.74 -10.45
C GLY A 34 -18.19 -11.81 -9.70
N VAL A 35 -16.89 -11.62 -9.52
CA VAL A 35 -16.02 -12.58 -8.83
C VAL A 35 -15.96 -12.24 -7.34
N ASP A 36 -16.23 -13.22 -6.47
CA ASP A 36 -16.14 -13.06 -5.02
C ASP A 36 -14.69 -13.00 -4.53
N ILE A 37 -14.07 -11.83 -4.72
CA ILE A 37 -12.71 -11.52 -4.27
C ILE A 37 -12.73 -10.57 -3.08
N ASN A 38 -11.78 -10.74 -2.17
CA ASN A 38 -11.60 -9.86 -1.01
C ASN A 38 -10.11 -9.54 -0.78
N MET A 39 -9.83 -8.49 -0.01
CA MET A 39 -8.48 -8.02 0.27
C MET A 39 -8.31 -7.74 1.76
N ARG A 40 -7.11 -8.03 2.28
CA ARG A 40 -6.66 -7.57 3.61
C ARG A 40 -5.45 -6.68 3.42
N VAL A 41 -5.42 -5.55 4.13
CA VAL A 41 -4.30 -4.61 4.08
C VAL A 41 -3.66 -4.53 5.47
N GLY A 42 -2.40 -4.94 5.56
CA GLY A 42 -1.57 -4.78 6.75
C GLY A 42 -0.70 -3.53 6.63
N VAL A 43 -0.57 -2.78 7.72
CA VAL A 43 0.28 -1.59 7.79
C VAL A 43 1.23 -1.71 8.98
N HIS A 44 2.50 -1.41 8.75
CA HIS A 44 3.53 -1.35 9.78
C HIS A 44 4.32 -0.05 9.62
N SER A 45 4.75 0.53 10.75
CA SER A 45 5.63 1.70 10.78
C SER A 45 6.93 1.33 11.47
N GLY A 46 8.05 1.68 10.86
CA GLY A 46 9.37 1.36 11.37
C GLY A 46 10.46 1.83 10.40
N ASN A 47 11.70 1.69 10.84
CA ASN A 47 12.86 2.02 10.02
C ASN A 47 13.03 0.99 8.90
N VAL A 48 13.46 1.45 7.74
CA VAL A 48 13.71 0.61 6.57
C VAL A 48 15.03 1.01 5.90
N LEU A 49 15.77 0.03 5.40
CA LEU A 49 16.89 0.25 4.50
C LEU A 49 16.38 0.05 3.07
N CYS A 50 16.62 1.01 2.17
CA CYS A 50 16.24 0.89 0.76
C CYS A 50 17.42 1.25 -0.16
N GLY A 51 17.58 0.48 -1.24
CA GLY A 51 18.61 0.65 -2.25
C GLY A 51 18.41 -0.36 -3.38
N VAL A 52 19.28 -0.32 -4.39
CA VAL A 52 19.31 -1.31 -5.48
C VAL A 52 20.47 -2.26 -5.23
N ILE A 53 20.23 -3.57 -5.37
CA ILE A 53 21.26 -4.61 -5.29
C ILE A 53 21.28 -5.38 -6.62
N GLY A 54 22.48 -5.55 -7.20
CA GLY A 54 22.70 -6.20 -8.50
C GLY A 54 23.07 -5.21 -9.62
N LEU A 55 23.93 -5.64 -10.54
CA LEU A 55 24.42 -4.83 -11.67
C LEU A 55 23.71 -5.15 -13.01
N GLN A 56 23.06 -6.31 -13.11
CA GLN A 56 22.34 -6.78 -14.30
C GLN A 56 21.06 -7.53 -13.87
N LYS A 57 20.04 -7.51 -14.73
CA LYS A 57 18.75 -8.19 -14.51
C LYS A 57 18.87 -9.70 -14.65
#